data_AF-A0AAE4EPC0-F1
#
_entry.id   AF-A0AAE4EPC0-F1
#
_cell.length_a   1.000
_cell.length_b   1.000
_cell.length_c   1.000
_cell.angle_alpha   90.00
_cell.angle_beta   90.00
_cell.angle_gamma   90.00
#
_symmetry.space_group_name_H-M   'P 1'
#
loop_
_entity.id
_entity.type
_entity.pdbx_description
1 polymer ?
#
loop_
_entity_poly.entity_id
_entity_poly.type
_entity_poly.pdbx_seq_one_letter_code
_entity_poly.pdbx_strand_id
1 'polypeptide(L)'
;MLVPFSDAFEVVTRATYAGGPDAEAINRLLGCLNQLGNTDWIPPAISYFSRPTAGSASLLRFLTDLERLAGSMLIRRVDITRRVERSPAEQGETLGKLDAEIYTVLRVRSYVLQRLNSALSDGGAGYDHYPMISVEHVLPQNPADGSEWTTAFTARERAYWVHRLANLVLLSKRKNSAAGNLGFTAKKTKYFEPTSWPPFVLTSQVLASDVWTPAVLEERQELLLKVLGALWRLEPAAS
;
A
#
# COMPACT_ATOMS: atom_id res chain seq x y z
N MET A 1 14.19 -14.71 29.25
CA MET A 1 15.44 -13.95 29.06
C MET A 1 15.04 -12.57 28.57
N LEU A 2 15.38 -11.50 29.30
CA LEU A 2 15.10 -10.12 28.86
C LEU A 2 16.03 -9.81 27.69
N VAL A 3 15.47 -9.39 26.55
CA VAL A 3 16.26 -8.88 25.43
C VAL A 3 16.68 -7.44 25.78
N PRO A 4 17.98 -7.11 25.78
CA PRO A 4 18.45 -5.74 25.96
C PRO A 4 17.76 -4.76 25.00
N PHE A 5 17.54 -3.52 25.44
CA PHE A 5 16.87 -2.49 24.63
C PHE A 5 17.61 -2.20 23.31
N SER A 6 18.94 -2.34 23.28
CA SER A 6 19.76 -2.23 22.06
C SER A 6 19.41 -3.29 21.02
N ASP A 7 19.23 -4.52 21.46
CA ASP A 7 19.00 -5.68 20.60
C ASP A 7 17.58 -5.63 20.04
N ALA A 8 16.62 -5.20 20.88
CA ALA A 8 15.25 -4.93 20.45
C ALA A 8 15.18 -3.79 19.42
N PHE A 9 15.98 -2.72 19.59
CA PHE A 9 16.05 -1.63 18.62
C PHE A 9 16.57 -2.12 17.25
N GLU A 10 17.66 -2.89 17.23
CA GLU A 10 18.20 -3.43 15.97
C GLU A 10 17.19 -4.36 15.28
N VAL A 11 16.56 -5.27 16.03
CA VAL A 11 15.55 -6.19 15.49
C VAL A 11 14.37 -5.42 14.87
N VAL A 12 13.85 -4.42 15.58
CA VAL A 12 12.72 -3.60 15.13
C VAL A 12 13.07 -2.79 13.88
N THR A 13 14.20 -2.09 13.90
CA THR A 13 14.58 -1.19 12.81
C THR A 13 15.06 -1.93 11.56
N ARG A 14 15.68 -3.10 11.72
CA ARG A 14 16.16 -3.92 10.60
C ARG A 14 15.16 -4.96 10.14
N ALA A 15 14.03 -5.13 10.83
CA ALA A 15 13.06 -6.19 10.56
C ALA A 15 13.73 -7.58 10.52
N THR A 16 14.55 -7.88 11.52
CA THR A 16 15.34 -9.13 11.62
C THR A 16 14.90 -10.03 12.77
N TYR A 17 13.60 -10.02 13.09
CA TYR A 17 13.05 -10.88 14.12
C TYR A 17 13.12 -12.35 13.68
N ALA A 18 13.75 -13.18 14.50
CA ALA A 18 13.95 -14.61 14.23
C ALA A 18 13.19 -15.53 15.22
N GLY A 19 12.26 -14.97 16.01
CA GLY A 19 11.61 -15.69 17.10
C GLY A 19 10.30 -16.40 16.69
N GLY A 20 10.24 -17.72 16.81
CA GLY A 20 8.98 -18.46 16.72
C GLY A 20 8.36 -18.52 15.31
N PRO A 21 7.15 -19.10 15.18
CA PRO A 21 6.52 -19.39 13.89
C PRO A 21 6.03 -18.14 13.13
N ASP A 22 5.81 -17.02 13.82
CA ASP A 22 5.26 -15.79 13.23
C ASP A 22 6.34 -14.85 12.68
N ALA A 23 7.61 -15.28 12.66
CA ALA A 23 8.75 -14.40 12.39
C ALA A 23 8.64 -13.66 11.04
N GLU A 24 8.21 -14.35 10.00
CA GLU A 24 8.03 -13.77 8.67
C GLU A 24 6.95 -12.67 8.67
N ALA A 25 5.81 -12.92 9.32
CA ALA A 25 4.72 -11.95 9.41
C ALA A 25 5.12 -10.72 10.22
N ILE A 26 5.90 -10.91 11.29
CA ILE A 26 6.43 -9.82 12.11
C ILE A 26 7.42 -8.97 11.30
N ASN A 27 8.35 -9.58 10.57
CA ASN A 27 9.31 -8.84 9.74
C ASN A 27 8.62 -8.06 8.63
N ARG A 28 7.56 -8.62 8.01
CA ARG A 28 6.73 -7.87 7.06
C ARG A 28 6.10 -6.63 7.69
N LEU A 29 5.54 -6.74 8.90
CA LEU A 29 4.95 -5.59 9.61
C LEU A 29 5.99 -4.53 9.98
N LEU A 30 7.16 -4.95 10.48
CA LEU A 30 8.26 -4.05 10.78
C LEU A 30 8.76 -3.32 9.52
N GLY A 31 8.88 -4.05 8.41
CA GLY A 31 9.16 -3.47 7.09
C GLY A 31 8.13 -2.42 6.68
N CYS A 32 6.83 -2.68 6.90
CA CYS A 32 5.76 -1.73 6.62
C CYS A 32 5.84 -0.47 7.51
N LEU A 33 6.10 -0.65 8.80
CA LEU A 33 6.26 0.45 9.77
C LEU A 33 7.47 1.34 9.41
N ASN A 34 8.58 0.75 8.97
CA ASN A 34 9.76 1.47 8.48
C ASN A 34 9.47 2.36 7.26
N GLN A 35 8.40 2.10 6.51
CA GLN A 35 8.01 2.91 5.34
C GLN A 35 7.20 4.17 5.68
N LEU A 36 6.72 4.32 6.93
CA LEU A 36 5.86 5.44 7.34
C LEU A 36 6.57 6.81 7.27
N GLY A 37 7.91 6.79 7.28
CA GLY A 37 8.72 8.00 7.23
C GLY A 37 8.70 8.84 8.52
N ASN A 38 8.13 8.30 9.60
CA ASN A 38 8.26 8.76 10.99
C ASN A 38 8.75 7.59 11.87
N THR A 39 9.24 7.91 13.07
CA THR A 39 9.86 6.96 13.99
C THR A 39 9.09 6.78 15.30
N ASP A 40 7.91 7.38 15.42
CA ASP A 40 7.20 7.45 16.69
C ASP A 40 6.58 6.11 17.12
N TRP A 41 6.46 5.18 16.18
CA TRP A 41 6.07 3.80 16.44
C TRP A 41 7.22 2.94 17.01
N ILE A 42 8.49 3.41 16.93
CA ILE A 42 9.66 2.65 17.39
C ILE A 42 9.67 2.49 18.92
N PRO A 43 9.48 3.55 19.74
CA PRO A 43 9.43 3.40 21.20
C PRO A 43 8.38 2.40 21.71
N PRO A 44 7.10 2.44 21.27
CA PRO A 44 6.12 1.45 21.71
C PRO A 44 6.44 0.04 21.21
N ALA A 45 7.02 -0.12 20.01
CA ALA A 45 7.49 -1.42 19.52
C ALA A 45 8.57 -2.01 20.42
N ILE A 46 9.65 -1.27 20.68
CA ILE A 46 10.76 -1.71 21.53
C ILE A 46 10.28 -2.03 22.94
N SER A 47 9.44 -1.16 23.52
CA SER A 47 8.86 -1.38 24.85
C SER A 47 8.10 -2.71 24.96
N TYR A 48 7.39 -3.11 23.90
CA TYR A 48 6.69 -4.39 23.86
C TYR A 48 7.66 -5.58 23.65
N PHE A 49 8.65 -5.42 22.79
CA PHE A 49 9.70 -6.43 22.53
C PHE A 49 10.49 -6.80 23.78
N SER A 50 10.79 -5.84 24.65
CA SER A 50 11.56 -6.07 25.88
C SER A 50 10.75 -6.77 26.99
N ARG A 51 9.48 -7.13 26.76
CA ARG A 51 8.63 -7.79 27.78
C ARG A 51 8.92 -9.30 27.88
N PRO A 52 9.17 -9.85 29.10
CA PRO A 52 9.50 -11.26 29.30
C PRO A 52 8.45 -12.28 28.83
N THR A 53 7.20 -11.87 28.65
CA THR A 53 6.03 -12.73 28.39
C THR A 53 5.48 -12.59 26.97
N ALA A 54 6.13 -11.83 26.09
CA ALA A 54 5.68 -11.62 24.72
C ALA A 54 6.02 -12.84 23.84
N GLY A 55 5.10 -13.80 23.75
CA GLY A 55 5.14 -14.83 22.69
C GLY A 55 4.96 -14.21 21.31
N SER A 56 5.43 -14.90 20.25
CA SER A 56 5.39 -14.44 18.86
C SER A 56 3.98 -14.03 18.41
N ALA A 57 2.95 -14.78 18.79
CA ALA A 57 1.55 -14.46 18.46
C ALA A 57 1.06 -13.15 19.12
N SER A 58 1.47 -12.88 20.36
CA SER A 58 1.09 -11.66 21.07
C SER A 58 1.83 -10.44 20.53
N LEU A 59 3.08 -10.61 20.10
CA LEU A 59 3.85 -9.59 19.41
C LEU A 59 3.26 -9.28 18.03
N LEU A 60 2.90 -10.32 17.27
CA LEU A 60 2.25 -10.17 15.97
C LEU A 60 0.96 -9.35 16.07
N ARG A 61 0.08 -9.66 17.06
CA ARG A 61 -1.14 -8.87 17.29
C ARG A 61 -0.84 -7.41 17.60
N PHE A 62 0.09 -7.16 18.52
CA PHE A 62 0.48 -5.80 18.90
C PHE A 62 1.01 -4.99 17.71
N LEU A 63 1.95 -5.55 16.93
CA LEU A 63 2.51 -4.88 15.75
C LEU A 63 1.46 -4.66 14.65
N THR A 64 0.50 -5.58 14.52
CA THR A 64 -0.62 -5.42 13.59
C THR A 64 -1.48 -4.21 13.99
N ASP A 65 -1.83 -4.08 15.26
CA ASP A 65 -2.65 -2.96 15.73
C ASP A 65 -1.88 -1.63 15.68
N LEU A 66 -0.59 -1.64 15.99
CA LEU A 66 0.30 -0.49 15.85
C LEU A 66 0.40 -0.03 14.38
N GLU A 67 0.59 -0.95 13.44
CA GLU A 67 0.67 -0.64 12.01
C GLU A 67 -0.65 -0.05 11.48
N ARG A 68 -1.79 -0.60 11.91
CA ARG A 68 -3.12 -0.08 11.55
C ARG A 68 -3.36 1.34 12.04
N LEU A 69 -2.94 1.63 13.27
CA LEU A 69 -3.04 2.97 13.84
C LEU A 69 -2.17 3.95 13.05
N ALA A 70 -0.89 3.62 12.91
CA ALA A 70 0.08 4.49 12.25
C ALA A 70 -0.23 4.71 10.76
N GLY A 71 -0.70 3.68 10.05
CA GLY A 71 -1.16 3.78 8.66
C GLY A 71 -2.38 4.68 8.51
N SER A 72 -3.37 4.56 9.39
CA SER A 72 -4.55 5.45 9.40
C SER A 72 -4.16 6.90 9.68
N MET A 73 -3.24 7.13 10.63
CA MET A 73 -2.70 8.46 10.91
C MET A 73 -1.99 9.05 9.69
N LEU A 74 -1.15 8.26 9.01
CA LEU A 74 -0.45 8.68 7.79
C LEU A 74 -1.44 9.07 6.67
N ILE A 75 -2.48 8.25 6.43
CA ILE A 75 -3.51 8.51 5.41
C ILE A 75 -4.29 9.80 5.72
N ARG A 76 -4.66 9.99 6.98
CA ARG A 76 -5.41 11.18 7.44
C ARG A 76 -4.54 12.41 7.63
N ARG A 77 -3.21 12.25 7.62
CA ARG A 77 -2.20 13.29 7.89
C ARG A 77 -2.38 13.94 9.27
N VAL A 78 -2.58 13.12 10.29
CA VAL A 78 -2.69 13.56 11.70
C VAL A 78 -1.49 13.04 12.50
N ASP A 79 -0.98 13.88 13.40
CA ASP A 79 0.12 13.51 14.31
C ASP A 79 -0.40 12.88 15.61
N ILE A 80 0.52 12.29 16.39
CA ILE A 80 0.30 11.48 17.62
C ILE A 80 -0.45 12.17 18.78
N THR A 81 -0.81 13.44 18.64
CA THR A 81 -1.59 14.16 19.66
C THR A 81 -3.02 13.63 19.86
N ARG A 82 -3.46 12.64 19.06
CA ARG A 82 -4.74 11.93 19.25
C ARG A 82 -4.55 10.47 19.69
N ARG A 83 -5.54 10.02 20.47
CA ARG A 83 -5.60 8.77 21.25
C ARG A 83 -5.10 7.52 20.51
N VAL A 84 -4.65 6.54 21.30
CA VAL A 84 -4.05 5.25 20.90
C VAL A 84 -5.04 4.32 20.14
N GLU A 85 -6.32 4.69 20.01
CA GLU A 85 -7.35 3.89 19.34
C GLU A 85 -8.10 4.72 18.29
N ARG A 86 -8.47 4.07 17.18
CA ARG A 86 -9.24 4.68 16.06
C ARG A 86 -10.74 4.52 16.31
N SER A 87 -11.46 5.64 16.45
CA SER A 87 -12.92 5.65 16.51
C SER A 87 -13.56 5.33 15.15
N PRO A 88 -14.85 4.93 15.09
CA PRO A 88 -15.53 4.65 13.82
C PRO A 88 -15.51 5.84 12.83
N ALA A 89 -15.64 7.07 13.33
CA ALA A 89 -15.54 8.27 12.49
C ALA A 89 -14.16 8.40 11.82
N GLU A 90 -13.10 8.04 12.55
CA GLU A 90 -11.73 8.07 12.04
C GLU A 90 -11.45 6.96 11.03
N GLN A 91 -12.08 5.80 11.22
CA GLN A 91 -12.05 4.72 10.25
C GLN A 91 -12.77 5.13 8.95
N GLY A 92 -13.97 5.71 9.06
CA GLY A 92 -14.71 6.26 7.92
C GLY A 92 -13.96 7.38 7.19
N GLU A 93 -13.31 8.28 7.93
CA GLU A 93 -12.45 9.31 7.32
C GLU A 93 -11.26 8.69 6.57
N THR A 94 -10.64 7.65 7.13
CA THR A 94 -9.55 6.92 6.48
C THR A 94 -10.03 6.32 5.16
N LEU A 95 -11.21 5.68 5.15
CA LEU A 95 -11.80 5.10 3.96
C LEU A 95 -12.11 6.17 2.90
N GLY A 96 -12.68 7.31 3.30
CA GLY A 96 -12.94 8.43 2.39
C GLY A 96 -11.66 9.02 1.76
N LYS A 97 -10.55 9.05 2.51
CA LYS A 97 -9.24 9.47 1.97
C LYS A 97 -8.65 8.45 0.99
N LEU A 98 -8.88 7.16 1.24
CA LEU A 98 -8.45 6.09 0.32
C LEU A 98 -9.24 6.11 -0.99
N ASP A 99 -10.52 6.47 -0.93
CA ASP A 99 -11.35 6.60 -2.12
C ASP A 99 -10.97 7.82 -2.98
N ALA A 100 -10.46 8.89 -2.37
CA ALA A 100 -10.06 10.12 -3.05
C ALA A 100 -8.80 9.98 -3.94
N GLU A 101 -8.28 11.13 -4.42
CA GLU A 101 -7.11 11.24 -5.29
C GLU A 101 -5.78 10.94 -4.55
N ILE A 102 -5.61 9.68 -4.15
CA ILE A 102 -4.50 9.21 -3.31
C ILE A 102 -3.11 9.49 -3.91
N TYR A 103 -2.99 9.51 -5.25
CA TYR A 103 -1.72 9.78 -5.94
C TYR A 103 -1.11 11.15 -5.59
N THR A 104 -1.96 12.14 -5.33
CA THR A 104 -1.54 13.53 -5.03
C THR A 104 -0.83 13.62 -3.67
N VAL A 105 -0.93 12.58 -2.85
CA VAL A 105 -0.34 12.52 -1.51
C VAL A 105 0.95 11.69 -1.54
N LEU A 106 2.07 12.36 -1.84
CA LEU A 106 3.39 11.75 -2.10
C LEU A 106 3.79 10.63 -1.12
N ARG A 107 3.68 10.86 0.20
CA ARG A 107 4.07 9.87 1.22
C ARG A 107 3.06 8.73 1.39
N VAL A 108 1.77 9.02 1.20
CA VAL A 108 0.69 8.05 1.44
C VAL A 108 0.58 7.08 0.26
N ARG A 109 0.67 7.56 -0.99
CA ARG A 109 0.41 6.75 -2.18
C ARG A 109 1.27 5.48 -2.25
N SER A 110 2.58 5.61 -2.00
CA SER A 110 3.52 4.51 -2.13
C SER A 110 3.32 3.49 -1.00
N TYR A 111 3.04 3.96 0.21
CA TYR A 111 2.75 3.10 1.35
C TYR A 111 1.44 2.34 1.12
N VAL A 112 0.35 3.03 0.76
CA VAL A 112 -0.96 2.40 0.49
C VAL A 112 -0.87 1.34 -0.60
N LEU A 113 -0.22 1.64 -1.74
CA LEU A 113 -0.09 0.70 -2.85
C LEU A 113 0.77 -0.53 -2.48
N GLN A 114 1.82 -0.35 -1.70
CA GLN A 114 2.63 -1.47 -1.22
C GLN A 114 1.87 -2.33 -0.20
N ARG A 115 1.10 -1.73 0.71
CA ARG A 115 0.23 -2.45 1.64
C ARG A 115 -0.88 -3.21 0.91
N LEU A 116 -1.50 -2.58 -0.08
CA LEU A 116 -2.47 -3.22 -0.96
C LEU A 116 -1.87 -4.41 -1.71
N ASN A 117 -0.71 -4.23 -2.34
CA ASN A 117 -0.02 -5.31 -3.03
C ASN A 117 0.32 -6.45 -2.06
N SER A 118 0.83 -6.14 -0.87
CA SER A 118 1.13 -7.15 0.15
C SER A 118 -0.10 -7.90 0.65
N ALA A 119 -1.28 -7.26 0.69
CA ALA A 119 -2.53 -7.89 1.10
C ALA A 119 -3.11 -8.80 0.00
N LEU A 120 -2.83 -8.48 -1.27
CA LEU A 120 -3.22 -9.28 -2.43
C LEU A 120 -2.25 -10.44 -2.71
N SER A 121 -0.99 -10.31 -2.29
CA SER A 121 -0.02 -11.41 -2.32
C SER A 121 -0.30 -12.37 -1.16
N ASP A 122 -0.50 -13.66 -1.44
CA ASP A 122 -0.61 -14.74 -0.43
C ASP A 122 0.73 -15.00 0.31
N GLY A 123 1.43 -13.96 0.77
CA GLY A 123 2.79 -14.07 1.31
C GLY A 123 3.89 -14.25 0.24
N GLY A 124 3.58 -14.02 -1.05
CA GLY A 124 4.53 -14.14 -2.15
C GLY A 124 5.66 -13.09 -2.16
N ALA A 125 6.87 -13.56 -2.48
CA ALA A 125 8.15 -12.88 -2.71
C ALA A 125 8.32 -11.45 -2.16
N GLY A 126 9.18 -11.30 -1.14
CA GLY A 126 9.60 -10.00 -0.60
C GLY A 126 10.11 -9.07 -1.69
N TYR A 127 9.38 -7.98 -1.92
CA TYR A 127 9.78 -6.88 -2.81
C TYR A 127 10.79 -5.93 -2.12
N ASP A 128 11.32 -6.31 -0.97
CA ASP A 128 12.21 -5.53 -0.10
C ASP A 128 13.55 -5.15 -0.77
N HIS A 129 13.88 -5.80 -1.90
CA HIS A 129 15.06 -5.53 -2.72
C HIS A 129 14.73 -5.10 -4.16
N TYR A 130 13.46 -4.78 -4.44
CA TYR A 130 13.05 -4.36 -5.77
C TYR A 130 13.65 -2.98 -6.09
N PRO A 131 14.39 -2.82 -7.20
CA PRO A 131 15.06 -1.56 -7.51
C PRO A 131 14.02 -0.47 -7.79
N MET A 132 14.05 0.58 -6.95
CA MET A 132 13.22 1.79 -7.03
C MET A 132 11.80 1.55 -7.53
N ILE A 133 10.93 1.12 -6.63
CA ILE A 133 9.48 1.03 -6.87
C ILE A 133 8.94 2.43 -7.20
N SER A 134 8.09 2.50 -8.22
CA SER A 134 7.40 3.70 -8.68
C SER A 134 5.91 3.41 -8.85
N VAL A 135 5.11 4.45 -8.73
CA VAL A 135 3.67 4.39 -9.00
C VAL A 135 3.44 4.78 -10.45
N GLU A 136 2.80 3.90 -11.20
CA GLU A 136 2.40 4.10 -12.59
C GLU A 136 0.89 4.37 -12.66
N HIS A 137 0.52 5.24 -13.61
CA HIS A 137 -0.86 5.50 -13.98
C HIS A 137 -1.21 4.70 -15.24
N VAL A 138 -2.20 3.81 -15.16
CA VAL A 138 -2.63 3.05 -16.34
C VAL A 138 -3.24 4.01 -17.37
N LEU A 139 -4.31 4.73 -17.00
CA LEU A 139 -4.79 5.94 -17.68
C LEU A 139 -3.77 7.07 -17.44
N PRO A 140 -3.09 7.60 -18.47
CA PRO A 140 -2.06 8.61 -18.29
C PRO A 140 -2.60 9.94 -17.74
N GLN A 141 -1.73 10.71 -17.10
CA GLN A 141 -2.06 12.06 -16.63
C GLN A 141 -2.34 13.03 -17.77
N ASN A 142 -1.52 12.95 -18.84
CA ASN A 142 -1.60 13.82 -20.00
C ASN A 142 -1.68 12.95 -21.27
N PRO A 143 -2.82 12.28 -21.54
CA PRO A 143 -2.99 11.51 -22.76
C PRO A 143 -3.00 12.44 -23.98
N ALA A 144 -2.49 11.97 -25.11
CA ALA A 144 -2.52 12.74 -26.36
C ALA A 144 -3.96 12.89 -26.88
N ASP A 145 -4.26 14.02 -27.53
CA ASP A 145 -5.54 14.22 -28.20
C ASP A 145 -5.75 13.18 -29.31
N GLY A 146 -6.98 12.66 -29.41
CA GLY A 146 -7.32 11.60 -30.36
C GLY A 146 -6.75 10.23 -30.01
N SER A 147 -6.07 10.08 -28.86
CA SER A 147 -5.67 8.76 -28.35
C SER A 147 -6.88 7.96 -27.89
N GLU A 148 -6.70 6.63 -27.79
CA GLU A 148 -7.71 5.73 -27.22
C GLU A 148 -8.21 6.18 -25.84
N TRP A 149 -7.37 6.82 -25.02
CA TRP A 149 -7.74 7.36 -23.72
C TRP A 149 -8.77 8.50 -23.83
N THR A 150 -8.62 9.36 -24.83
CA THR A 150 -9.56 10.48 -25.05
C THR A 150 -10.87 10.04 -25.69
N THR A 151 -10.88 8.86 -26.32
CA THR A 151 -12.07 8.20 -26.86
C THR A 151 -12.82 7.42 -25.79
N ALA A 152 -12.10 6.68 -24.93
CA ALA A 152 -12.69 5.81 -23.90
C ALA A 152 -13.16 6.57 -22.65
N PHE A 153 -12.67 7.79 -22.44
CA PHE A 153 -13.01 8.62 -21.28
C PHE A 153 -13.35 10.04 -21.70
N THR A 154 -14.42 10.60 -21.14
CA THR A 154 -14.67 12.04 -21.16
C THR A 154 -13.63 12.81 -20.34
N ALA A 155 -13.49 14.12 -20.57
CA ALA A 155 -12.57 14.95 -19.79
C ALA A 155 -12.88 14.90 -18.27
N ARG A 156 -14.18 14.85 -17.90
CA ARG A 156 -14.61 14.74 -16.51
C ARG A 156 -14.22 13.41 -15.87
N GLU A 157 -14.41 12.30 -16.59
CA GLU A 157 -14.03 10.97 -16.09
C GLU A 157 -12.51 10.85 -15.96
N ARG A 158 -11.74 11.38 -16.92
CA ARG A 158 -10.27 11.39 -16.81
C ARG A 158 -9.81 12.12 -15.56
N ALA A 159 -10.34 13.34 -15.33
CA ALA A 159 -10.02 14.12 -14.14
C ALA A 159 -10.41 13.37 -12.85
N TYR A 160 -11.55 12.70 -12.83
CA TYR A 160 -12.01 11.94 -11.66
C TYR A 160 -11.14 10.71 -11.35
N TRP A 161 -10.72 9.97 -12.38
CA TRP A 161 -10.07 8.67 -12.22
C TRP A 161 -8.55 8.71 -12.18
N VAL A 162 -7.92 9.70 -12.81
CA VAL A 162 -6.47 9.71 -13.05
C VAL A 162 -5.66 9.46 -11.77
N HIS A 163 -6.03 10.07 -10.65
CA HIS A 163 -5.27 10.00 -9.39
C HIS A 163 -5.83 9.03 -8.34
N ARG A 164 -6.89 8.29 -8.68
CA ARG A 164 -7.56 7.34 -7.76
C ARG A 164 -6.93 5.95 -7.80
N LEU A 165 -7.09 5.23 -6.69
CA LEU A 165 -6.46 3.93 -6.43
C LEU A 165 -6.63 2.92 -7.57
N ALA A 166 -7.83 2.81 -8.15
CA ALA A 166 -8.12 1.89 -9.25
C ALA A 166 -7.20 2.07 -10.46
N ASN A 167 -6.77 3.31 -10.75
CA ASN A 167 -5.93 3.63 -11.89
C ASN A 167 -4.42 3.43 -11.62
N LEU A 168 -4.03 3.12 -10.39
CA LEU A 168 -2.63 3.09 -9.97
C LEU A 168 -2.11 1.65 -9.86
N VAL A 169 -0.87 1.46 -10.30
CA VAL A 169 -0.14 0.20 -10.15
C VAL A 169 1.30 0.43 -9.73
N LEU A 170 1.98 -0.64 -9.28
CA LEU A 170 3.39 -0.60 -8.92
C LEU A 170 4.25 -1.13 -10.07
N LEU A 171 5.34 -0.42 -10.38
CA LEU A 171 6.33 -0.82 -11.39
C LEU A 171 7.74 -0.37 -10.98
N SER A 172 8.77 -0.95 -11.60
CA SER A 172 10.09 -0.31 -11.57
C SER A 172 10.05 1.03 -12.30
N LYS A 173 10.89 1.99 -11.88
CA LYS A 173 11.06 3.27 -12.61
C LYS A 173 11.33 3.07 -14.12
N ARG A 174 12.10 2.04 -14.48
CA ARG A 174 12.41 1.72 -15.89
C ARG A 174 11.14 1.34 -16.68
N LYS A 175 10.32 0.42 -16.15
CA LYS A 175 9.08 -0.01 -16.82
C LYS A 175 8.06 1.13 -16.91
N ASN A 176 7.94 1.92 -15.84
CA ASN A 176 7.08 3.10 -15.81
C ASN A 176 7.51 4.12 -16.88
N SER A 177 8.79 4.48 -16.95
CA SER A 177 9.32 5.38 -17.98
C SER A 177 9.12 4.85 -19.41
N ALA A 178 9.17 3.53 -19.61
CA ALA A 178 8.96 2.91 -20.92
C ALA A 178 7.46 2.86 -21.32
N ALA A 179 6.56 2.83 -20.34
CA ALA A 179 5.12 2.80 -20.57
C ALA A 179 4.53 4.20 -20.82
N GLY A 180 4.93 5.20 -20.02
CA GLY A 180 4.60 6.62 -20.24
C GLY A 180 3.13 6.88 -20.58
N ASN A 181 2.89 7.50 -21.74
CA ASN A 181 1.55 7.84 -22.24
C ASN A 181 1.06 6.89 -23.36
N LEU A 182 1.66 5.71 -23.49
CA LEU A 182 1.24 4.72 -24.49
C LEU A 182 -0.23 4.30 -24.29
N GLY A 183 -0.81 3.73 -25.34
CA GLY A 183 -2.11 3.04 -25.25
C GLY A 183 -2.03 1.80 -24.35
N PHE A 184 -3.17 1.37 -23.84
CA PHE A 184 -3.36 0.32 -22.84
C PHE A 184 -2.72 -0.99 -23.25
N THR A 185 -2.96 -1.46 -24.48
CA THR A 185 -2.35 -2.69 -25.01
C THR A 185 -0.83 -2.60 -25.02
N ALA A 186 -0.28 -1.46 -25.45
CA ALA A 186 1.17 -1.25 -25.49
C ALA A 186 1.76 -1.14 -24.07
N LYS A 187 1.05 -0.49 -23.13
CA LYS A 187 1.42 -0.44 -21.71
C LYS A 187 1.47 -1.84 -21.10
N LYS A 188 0.45 -2.69 -21.34
CA LYS A 188 0.44 -4.08 -20.89
C LYS A 188 1.69 -4.83 -21.36
N THR A 189 2.08 -4.69 -22.63
CA THR A 189 3.33 -5.29 -23.12
C THR A 189 4.55 -4.82 -22.31
N LYS A 190 4.68 -3.52 -22.03
CA LYS A 190 5.79 -2.97 -21.22
C LYS A 190 5.80 -3.43 -19.78
N TYR A 191 4.64 -3.59 -19.15
CA TYR A 191 4.52 -4.03 -17.76
C TYR A 191 5.10 -5.44 -17.56
N PHE A 192 4.91 -6.31 -18.56
CA PHE A 192 5.25 -7.73 -18.49
C PHE A 192 6.39 -8.13 -19.41
N GLU A 193 7.15 -7.17 -19.94
CA GLU A 193 8.45 -7.45 -20.53
C GLU A 193 9.31 -8.26 -19.53
N PRO A 194 9.97 -9.35 -19.98
CA PRO A 194 10.75 -10.22 -19.12
C PRO A 194 11.80 -9.43 -18.34
N THR A 195 11.81 -9.62 -17.02
CA THR A 195 12.79 -9.03 -16.11
C THR A 195 13.21 -10.04 -15.06
N SER A 196 14.35 -9.78 -14.40
CA SER A 196 14.83 -10.60 -13.27
C SER A 196 13.90 -10.63 -12.06
N TRP A 197 12.86 -9.80 -12.04
CA TRP A 197 11.93 -9.68 -10.93
C TRP A 197 10.49 -9.96 -11.37
N PRO A 198 9.70 -10.68 -10.55
CA PRO A 198 8.29 -10.92 -10.84
C PRO A 198 7.48 -9.62 -10.80
N PRO A 199 6.40 -9.52 -11.57
CA PRO A 199 5.49 -8.38 -11.49
C PRO A 199 4.82 -8.31 -10.11
N PHE A 200 4.40 -7.11 -9.72
CA PHE A 200 3.54 -6.90 -8.56
C PHE A 200 2.16 -7.53 -8.81
N VAL A 201 1.58 -8.21 -7.81
CA VAL A 201 0.24 -8.81 -7.91
C VAL A 201 -0.81 -7.76 -8.29
N LEU A 202 -0.70 -6.56 -7.72
CA LEU A 202 -1.57 -5.43 -8.06
C LEU A 202 -1.53 -5.07 -9.57
N THR A 203 -0.36 -5.21 -10.18
CA THR A 203 -0.12 -4.95 -11.60
C THR A 203 -0.58 -6.12 -12.46
N SER A 204 -0.41 -7.37 -12.01
CA SER A 204 -0.89 -8.58 -12.69
C SER A 204 -2.41 -8.57 -12.91
N GLN A 205 -3.18 -7.95 -12.02
CA GLN A 205 -4.64 -7.78 -12.22
C GLN A 205 -4.98 -6.96 -13.47
N VAL A 206 -4.11 -6.06 -13.91
CA VAL A 206 -4.32 -5.27 -15.13
C VAL A 206 -4.26 -6.13 -16.39
N LEU A 207 -3.54 -7.27 -16.35
CA LEU A 207 -3.51 -8.21 -17.47
C LEU A 207 -4.86 -8.88 -17.73
N ALA A 208 -5.63 -9.09 -16.68
CA ALA A 208 -6.93 -9.73 -16.78
C ALA A 208 -7.98 -8.83 -17.46
N SER A 209 -7.68 -7.54 -17.63
CA SER A 209 -8.57 -6.60 -18.30
C SER A 209 -8.16 -6.40 -19.76
N ASP A 210 -9.11 -6.58 -20.67
CA ASP A 210 -8.92 -6.31 -22.10
C ASP A 210 -9.03 -4.82 -22.42
N VAL A 211 -9.90 -4.12 -21.69
CA VAL A 211 -10.16 -2.69 -21.83
C VAL A 211 -9.87 -1.95 -20.52
N TRP A 212 -9.70 -0.63 -20.60
CA TRP A 212 -9.56 0.23 -19.43
C TRP A 212 -10.55 1.37 -19.57
N THR A 213 -11.64 1.31 -18.83
CA THR A 213 -12.81 2.21 -18.95
C THR A 213 -13.29 2.66 -17.57
N PRO A 214 -14.16 3.68 -17.47
CA PRO A 214 -14.74 4.08 -16.19
C PRO A 214 -15.39 2.92 -15.43
N ALA A 215 -16.17 2.07 -16.11
CA ALA A 215 -16.83 0.91 -15.49
C ALA A 215 -15.83 -0.08 -14.85
N VAL A 216 -14.72 -0.39 -15.56
CA VAL A 216 -13.65 -1.24 -15.00
C VAL A 216 -13.00 -0.58 -13.79
N LEU A 217 -12.81 0.74 -13.83
CA LEU A 217 -12.23 1.48 -12.72
C LEU A 217 -13.16 1.55 -11.50
N GLU A 218 -14.48 1.63 -11.69
CA GLU A 218 -15.47 1.59 -10.61
C GLU A 218 -15.41 0.26 -9.86
N GLU A 219 -15.56 -0.86 -10.58
CA GLU A 219 -15.49 -2.20 -10.01
C GLU A 219 -14.15 -2.45 -9.30
N ARG A 220 -13.06 -2.01 -9.92
CA ARG A 220 -11.73 -2.12 -9.33
C ARG A 220 -11.59 -1.25 -8.08
N GLN A 221 -12.09 -0.02 -8.08
CA GLN A 221 -12.01 0.88 -6.93
C GLN A 221 -12.70 0.24 -5.71
N GLU A 222 -13.91 -0.28 -5.89
CA GLU A 222 -14.66 -0.96 -4.84
C GLU A 222 -13.90 -2.19 -4.30
N LEU A 223 -13.35 -3.02 -5.18
CA LEU A 223 -12.56 -4.19 -4.79
C LEU A 223 -11.35 -3.79 -3.96
N LEU A 224 -10.56 -2.81 -4.41
CA LEU A 224 -9.34 -2.39 -3.73
C LEU A 224 -9.64 -1.71 -2.39
N LEU A 225 -10.72 -0.92 -2.31
CA LEU A 225 -11.19 -0.34 -1.05
C LEU A 225 -11.64 -1.43 -0.07
N LYS A 226 -12.31 -2.48 -0.53
CA LYS A 226 -12.70 -3.62 0.31
C LYS A 226 -11.48 -4.36 0.87
N VAL A 227 -10.45 -4.57 0.06
CA VAL A 227 -9.18 -5.20 0.51
C VAL A 227 -8.50 -4.34 1.57
N LEU A 228 -8.37 -3.02 1.34
CA LEU A 228 -7.77 -2.10 2.31
C LEU A 228 -8.62 -1.96 3.58
N GLY A 229 -9.94 -1.95 3.45
CA GLY A 229 -10.88 -1.94 4.56
C GLY A 229 -10.73 -3.17 5.45
N ALA A 230 -10.61 -4.36 4.86
CA ALA A 230 -10.35 -5.60 5.61
C ALA A 230 -8.95 -5.60 6.26
N LEU A 231 -7.92 -5.20 5.52
CA LEU A 231 -6.53 -5.14 6.00
C LEU A 231 -6.43 -4.26 7.25
N TRP A 232 -6.96 -3.04 7.17
CA TRP A 232 -6.90 -2.06 8.24
C TRP A 232 -8.06 -2.10 9.22
N ARG A 233 -9.02 -3.03 9.06
CA ARG A 233 -10.26 -3.10 9.86
C ARG A 233 -10.94 -1.73 9.93
N LEU A 234 -11.29 -1.19 8.77
CA LEU A 234 -11.99 0.08 8.64
C LEU A 234 -13.48 -0.19 8.49
N GLU A 235 -14.26 0.35 9.42
CA GLU A 235 -15.72 0.41 9.30
C GLU A 235 -16.14 1.72 8.62
N PRO A 236 -17.24 1.71 7.84
CA PRO A 236 -17.87 2.94 7.38
C PRO A 236 -18.28 3.81 8.57
N ALA A 237 -18.30 5.14 8.40
CA ALA A 237 -18.87 6.02 9.41
C ALA A 237 -20.36 5.66 9.59
N ALA A 238 -20.81 5.51 10.84
CA ALA A 238 -22.24 5.35 11.13
C ALA A 238 -23.01 6.55 10.55
N SER A 239 -24.04 6.25 9.75
CA SER A 239 -24.93 7.24 9.14
C SER A 239 -25.86 7.88 10.17
#